data_AF-X1GT98-F1
#
_entry.id   AF-X1GT98-F1
#
_cell.length_a   1.000
_cell.length_b   1.000
_cell.length_c   1.000
_cell.angle_alpha   90.00
_cell.angle_beta   90.00
_cell.angle_gamma   90.00
#
_symmetry.space_group_name_H-M   'P 1'
#
loop_
_entity.id
_entity.type
_entity.pdbx_description
1 polymer ?
#
loop_
_entity_poly.entity_id
_entity_poly.type
_entity_poly.pdbx_seq_one_letter_code
_entity_poly.pdbx_strand_id
1 'polypeptide(L)' 'VVAGQVVSNRSLPHDVHKSCQLLAKFSETELLGIDFLMDSSRPWTFAGASPWPDLRLGGQALIKALAQALRSNYCGGK' A
#
# COMPACT_ATOMS: atom_id res chain seq x y z
N VAL A 1 1.09 -0.42 -0.49
CA VAL A 1 1.33 -0.02 0.91
C VAL A 1 2.61 0.77 0.97
N VAL A 2 2.59 1.89 1.69
CA VAL A 2 3.68 2.85 1.82
C VAL A 2 3.74 3.26 3.29
N ALA A 3 4.79 2.90 4.00
CA ALA A 3 4.96 3.17 5.42
C ALA A 3 3.72 2.79 6.27
N GLY A 4 3.21 1.57 6.09
CA GLY A 4 1.98 1.09 6.75
C GLY A 4 0.65 1.68 6.23
N GLN A 5 0.68 2.65 5.30
CA GLN A 5 -0.51 3.23 4.69
C GLN A 5 -0.88 2.52 3.39
N VAL A 6 -2.16 2.15 3.22
CA VAL A 6 -2.65 1.64 1.94
C VAL A 6 -2.96 2.83 1.04
N VAL A 7 -2.33 2.85 -0.13
CA VAL A 7 -2.60 3.81 -1.19
C VAL A 7 -3.17 3.04 -2.35
N SER A 8 -4.31 3.50 -2.88
CA SER A 8 -4.97 2.89 -4.02
C SER A 8 -5.72 3.94 -4.84
N ASN A 9 -5.90 3.65 -6.12
CA ASN A 9 -6.68 4.45 -7.05
C ASN A 9 -8.19 4.14 -6.99
N ARG A 10 -8.61 3.20 -6.14
CA ARG A 10 -10.00 2.77 -5.95
C ARG A 10 -10.31 2.66 -4.45
N SER A 11 -11.59 2.81 -4.10
CA SER A 11 -12.06 2.53 -2.75
C SER A 11 -11.99 1.02 -2.48
N LEU A 12 -11.26 0.63 -1.43
CA LEU A 12 -11.16 -0.77 -1.00
C LEU A 12 -12.15 -1.05 0.12
N PRO A 13 -12.75 -2.25 0.15
CA PRO A 13 -13.41 -2.75 1.35
C PRO A 13 -12.43 -2.75 2.54
N HIS A 14 -12.97 -2.50 3.73
CA HIS A 14 -12.20 -2.40 4.97
C HIS A 14 -11.31 -3.62 5.23
N ASP A 15 -11.83 -4.82 4.95
CA ASP A 15 -11.10 -6.06 5.21
C ASP A 15 -9.94 -6.25 4.22
N VAL A 16 -10.09 -5.80 2.97
CA VAL A 16 -9.01 -5.82 1.97
C VAL A 16 -7.92 -4.82 2.38
N HIS A 17 -8.33 -3.63 2.85
CA HIS A 17 -7.39 -2.63 3.36
C HIS A 17 -6.56 -3.18 4.53
N LYS A 18 -7.22 -3.77 5.55
CA LYS A 18 -6.53 -4.39 6.69
C LYS A 18 -5.60 -5.52 6.26
N SER A 19 -6.05 -6.38 5.34
CA SER A 19 -5.26 -7.49 4.83
C SER A 19 -4.00 -7.01 4.11
N CYS A 20 -4.08 -5.91 3.35
CA CYS A 20 -2.92 -5.30 2.71
C CYS A 20 -1.89 -4.81 3.75
N GLN A 21 -2.35 -4.19 4.84
CA GLN A 21 -1.45 -3.74 5.92
C GLN A 21 -0.78 -4.91 6.63
N LEU A 22 -1.55 -5.98 6.90
CA LEU A 22 -1.01 -7.21 7.50
C LEU A 22 0.03 -7.85 6.59
N LEU A 23 -0.23 -7.93 5.28
CA LEU A 23 0.72 -8.48 4.32
C LEU A 23 2.03 -7.70 4.30
N ALA A 24 1.98 -6.36 4.22
CA ALA A 24 3.19 -5.53 4.28
C ALA A 24 3.98 -5.75 5.57
N LYS A 25 3.30 -5.88 6.71
CA LYS A 25 3.94 -6.21 7.99
C LYS A 25 4.63 -7.57 7.96
N PHE A 26 3.97 -8.61 7.42
CA PHE A 26 4.57 -9.95 7.31
C PHE A 26 5.68 -10.05 6.27
N SER A 27 5.65 -9.19 5.25
CA SER A 27 6.70 -9.09 4.25
C SER A 27 7.88 -8.22 4.69
N GLU A 28 7.84 -7.67 5.90
CA GLU A 28 8.92 -6.84 6.50
C GLU A 28 9.39 -5.71 5.57
N THR A 29 8.47 -5.12 4.80
CA THR A 29 8.78 -4.02 3.88
C THR A 29 7.82 -2.85 4.08
N GLU A 30 8.39 -1.65 4.06
CA GLU A 30 7.64 -0.40 4.12
C GLU A 30 7.05 0.00 2.75
N LEU A 31 7.45 -0.67 1.67
CA LEU A 31 6.91 -0.47 0.33
C LEU A 31 6.49 -1.81 -0.29
N LEU A 32 5.21 -1.92 -0.60
CA LEU A 32 4.64 -3.14 -1.21
C LEU A 32 3.54 -2.80 -2.21
N GLY A 33 3.70 -3.23 -3.46
CA GLY A 33 2.64 -3.33 -4.45
C GLY A 33 1.81 -4.58 -4.24
N ILE A 34 0.49 -4.44 -4.35
CA ILE A 34 -0.44 -5.57 -4.24
C ILE A 34 -1.42 -5.44 -5.41
N ASP A 35 -1.42 -6.46 -6.25
CA ASP A 35 -2.25 -6.52 -7.45
C ASP A 35 -3.49 -7.37 -7.18
N PHE A 36 -4.63 -6.88 -7.66
CA PHE A 36 -5.90 -7.56 -7.55
C PHE A 36 -6.53 -7.73 -8.93
N LEU A 37 -7.08 -8.92 -9.18
CA LEU A 37 -8.01 -9.14 -10.27
C LEU A 37 -9.40 -8.63 -9.86
N MET A 38 -10.00 -7.86 -10.76
CA MET A 38 -11.34 -7.33 -10.59
C MET A 38 -12.28 -8.09 -11.52
N ASP A 39 -13.04 -9.03 -10.95
CA ASP A 39 -14.11 -9.72 -11.67
C ASP A 39 -15.48 -9.37 -11.05
N SER A 40 -16.55 -9.55 -11.82
CA SER A 40 -17.92 -9.17 -11.42
C SER A 40 -18.53 -10.05 -10.33
N SER A 41 -17.95 -11.22 -10.05
CA SER A 41 -18.43 -12.21 -9.08
C SER A 41 -17.65 -12.20 -7.76
N ARG A 42 -16.38 -11.81 -7.79
CA ARG A 42 -15.38 -11.82 -6.73
C ARG A 42 -14.42 -10.64 -6.94
N PRO A 43 -14.89 -9.40 -6.70
CA PRO A 43 -14.00 -8.26 -6.75
C PRO A 43 -12.91 -8.42 -5.68
N TRP A 44 -11.68 -7.99 -5.99
CA TRP A 44 -10.51 -8.05 -5.11
C TRP A 44 -9.89 -9.44 -4.90
N THR A 45 -9.83 -10.25 -5.96
CA THR A 45 -9.06 -11.51 -5.92
C THR A 45 -7.56 -11.19 -5.98
N PHE A 46 -6.79 -11.65 -4.98
CA PHE A 46 -5.34 -11.43 -4.94
C PHE A 46 -4.64 -12.03 -6.18
N ALA A 47 -3.86 -11.21 -6.88
CA ALA A 47 -3.13 -11.60 -8.09
C ALA A 47 -1.63 -11.75 -7.81
N GLY A 48 -1.08 -10.91 -6.93
CA GLY A 48 0.34 -10.91 -6.62
C GLY A 48 0.75 -9.76 -5.72
N ALA A 49 2.00 -9.80 -5.28
CA ALA A 49 2.63 -8.72 -4.54
C ALA A 49 4.06 -8.50 -5.04
N SER A 50 4.52 -7.25 -5.04
CA SER A 50 5.84 -6.88 -5.53
C SER A 50 6.47 -5.81 -4.63
N PRO A 51 7.77 -5.91 -4.29
CA PRO A 51 8.48 -4.81 -3.60
C PRO A 51 8.71 -3.60 -4.52
N TRP A 52 8.43 -3.72 -5.82
CA TRP A 52 8.58 -2.68 -6.84
C TRP A 52 7.22 -2.28 -7.43
N PRO A 53 6.33 -1.61 -6.66
CA PRO A 53 5.03 -1.18 -7.15
C PRO A 53 5.12 -0.14 -8.26
N ASP A 54 4.12 -0.12 -9.15
CA ASP A 54 3.88 1.04 -10.01
C ASP A 54 3.35 2.23 -9.19
N LEU A 55 4.26 3.14 -8.84
CA LEU A 55 3.97 4.32 -8.04
C LEU A 55 3.07 5.35 -8.75
N ARG A 56 2.98 5.30 -10.08
CA ARG A 56 2.18 6.27 -10.85
C ARG A 56 0.69 6.20 -10.48
N LEU A 57 0.23 5.02 -10.03
CA LEU A 57 -1.16 4.79 -9.64
C LEU A 57 -1.54 5.48 -8.32
N GLY A 58 -0.57 5.86 -7.49
CA GLY A 58 -0.83 6.36 -6.13
C GLY A 58 -1.11 7.87 -6.03
N GLY A 59 -0.78 8.64 -7.07
CA GLY A 59 -1.08 10.08 -7.17
C GLY A 59 -0.71 10.90 -5.91
N GLN A 60 -1.58 11.85 -5.56
CA GLN A 60 -1.34 12.74 -4.41
C GLN A 60 -1.35 12.00 -3.06
N ALA A 61 -2.11 10.91 -2.94
CA ALA A 61 -2.17 10.12 -1.71
C ALA A 61 -0.82 9.44 -1.43
N LEU A 62 -0.16 8.91 -2.47
CA LEU A 62 1.20 8.40 -2.38
C LEU A 62 2.18 9.48 -1.94
N ILE A 63 2.14 10.66 -2.58
CA ILE A 63 3.05 11.77 -2.25
C ILE A 63 2.90 12.16 -0.77
N LYS A 64 1.67 12.22 -0.26
CA LYS A 64 1.40 12.51 1.16
C LYS A 64 1.97 11.42 2.08
N ALA A 65 1.73 10.15 1.76
CA ALA A 65 2.25 9.03 2.56
C ALA A 65 3.79 9.02 2.60
N LEU A 66 4.44 9.23 1.45
CA LEU A 66 5.90 9.34 1.35
C LEU A 66 6.44 10.53 2.14
N ALA A 67 5.83 11.72 1.98
CA ALA A 67 6.25 12.92 2.69
C ALA A 67 6.09 12.79 4.21
N GLN A 68 5.07 12.04 4.68
CA GLN A 68 4.90 11.72 6.08
C GLN A 68 5.99 10.76 6.56
N ALA A 69 6.22 9.66 5.84
CA ALA A 69 7.23 8.65 6.19
C ALA A 69 8.63 9.26 6.30
N LEU A 70 9.02 10.08 5.31
CA LEU A 70 10.30 10.76 5.30
C LEU A 70 10.43 11.70 6.50
N ARG A 71 9.41 12.52 6.80
CA ARG A 71 9.42 13.40 7.98
C ARG A 71 9.57 12.63 9.30
N SER A 72 8.87 11.51 9.45
CA SER A 72 8.99 10.66 10.64
C SER A 72 10.42 10.10 10.81
N ASN A 73 11.09 9.76 9.71
CA ASN A 73 12.47 9.26 9.75
C ASN A 73 13.51 10.36 10.04
N TYR A 74 13.24 11.63 9.70
CA TYR A 74 14.13 12.75 10.02
C TYR A 74 14.04 13.24 11.47
N CYS A 75 12.97 12.91 12.20
CA CYS A 75 12.84 13.23 13.63
C CYS A 75 13.39 12.13 14.57
N GLY A 76 13.87 11.01 14.02
CA GLY A 76 14.48 9.89 14.75
C GLY A 76 16.00 9.99 14.94
N GLY A 77 16.64 11.07 14.47
CA GLY A 77 18.04 11.36 14.74
C GLY A 77 18.24 11.93 16.15
N LYS A 78 18.28 11.04 17.14
CA LYS A 78 18.96 11.30 18.42
C LYS A 78 20.05 10.26 18.61
#